data_AF-A0A7J5Y1X8-F1
#
_entry.id   AF-A0A7J5Y1X8-F1
#
_cell.length_a   1.000
_cell.length_b   1.000
_cell.length_c   1.000
_cell.angle_alpha   90.00
_cell.angle_beta   90.00
_cell.angle_gamma   90.00
#
_symmetry.space_group_name_H-M   'P 1'
#
loop_
_entity.id
_entity.type
_entity.pdbx_description
1 polymer ?
#
loop_
_entity_poly.entity_id
_entity_poly.type
_entity_poly.pdbx_seq_one_letter_code
_entity_poly.pdbx_strand_id
1 'polypeptide(L)'
;MEPQRKRWKGSECGSDSWTVYPVLSDEQSKDLELVEAFAAPVLNKKETSRLLRELSSLYPMSGLQHIKRVRAVKGSPHPLEVLLCLVRDAPHMEVLSIDSLLPSGVKHDALGEPFRVKIPARPPLTRPQFEQAGKHWPTSFHEDKQVTVALSGAVHCTSEGQYAHAHDVCSDCGQSRK
;
A
#
# COMPACT_ATOMS: atom_id res chain seq x y z
N MET A 1 -64.64 0.66 28.58
CA MET A 1 -64.47 0.67 27.10
C MET A 1 -63.08 1.21 26.80
N GLU A 2 -62.07 0.33 26.76
CA GLU A 2 -60.71 0.72 26.33
C GLU A 2 -60.61 0.68 24.80
N PRO A 3 -59.97 1.67 24.15
CA PRO A 3 -59.87 1.70 22.70
C PRO A 3 -58.80 0.70 22.23
N GLN A 4 -59.19 -0.19 21.30
CA GLN A 4 -58.26 -1.15 20.72
C GLN A 4 -57.20 -0.45 19.86
N ARG A 5 -55.93 -0.72 20.17
CA ARG A 5 -54.78 -0.25 19.38
C ARG A 5 -54.79 -0.94 18.02
N LYS A 6 -55.02 -0.18 16.94
CA LYS A 6 -54.82 -0.65 15.57
C LYS A 6 -53.36 -1.08 15.40
N ARG A 7 -53.14 -2.37 15.17
CA ARG A 7 -51.84 -2.95 14.83
C ARG A 7 -51.47 -2.46 13.43
N TRP A 8 -50.54 -1.51 13.35
CA TRP A 8 -49.95 -1.10 12.09
C TRP A 8 -49.16 -2.30 11.54
N LYS A 9 -49.64 -2.83 10.40
CA LYS A 9 -48.93 -3.87 9.66
C LYS A 9 -47.78 -3.16 8.95
N GLY A 10 -46.59 -3.26 9.54
CA GLY A 10 -45.37 -2.72 8.93
C GLY A 10 -45.26 -3.26 7.51
N SER A 11 -45.24 -2.34 6.54
CA SER A 11 -44.88 -2.64 5.16
C SER A 11 -43.54 -3.35 5.18
N GLU A 12 -43.42 -4.45 4.43
CA GLU A 12 -42.17 -5.16 4.25
C GLU A 12 -41.14 -4.16 3.70
N CYS A 13 -40.25 -3.70 4.57
CA CYS A 13 -39.12 -2.88 4.16
C CYS A 13 -38.25 -3.80 3.32
N GLY A 14 -38.08 -3.47 2.03
CA GLY A 14 -37.12 -4.16 1.19
C GLY A 14 -35.79 -4.26 1.93
N SER A 15 -35.07 -5.37 1.76
CA SER A 15 -33.73 -5.55 2.31
C SER A 15 -32.81 -4.50 1.69
N ASP A 16 -32.85 -3.31 2.27
CA ASP A 16 -32.11 -2.14 1.84
C ASP A 16 -30.65 -2.42 2.23
N SER A 17 -29.89 -2.92 1.26
CA SER A 17 -28.49 -3.33 1.43
C SER A 17 -27.59 -2.09 1.46
N TRP A 18 -27.70 -1.30 2.52
CA TRP A 18 -26.77 -0.20 2.73
C TRP A 18 -25.44 -0.74 3.27
N THR A 19 -24.40 -0.70 2.43
CA THR A 19 -23.04 -1.03 2.83
C THR A 19 -22.37 0.22 3.39
N VAL A 20 -21.89 0.13 4.63
CA VAL A 20 -21.13 1.21 5.28
C VAL A 20 -19.70 1.19 4.75
N TYR A 21 -19.24 2.32 4.23
CA TYR A 21 -17.85 2.52 3.84
C TYR A 21 -17.16 3.44 4.84
N PRO A 22 -15.90 3.15 5.21
CA PRO A 22 -15.14 4.03 6.08
C PRO A 22 -14.83 5.34 5.36
N VAL A 23 -14.86 6.44 6.11
CA VAL A 23 -14.32 7.71 5.64
C VAL A 23 -12.80 7.63 5.71
N LEU A 24 -12.18 7.63 4.54
CA LEU A 24 -10.73 7.60 4.38
C LEU A 24 -10.14 9.01 4.52
N SER A 25 -8.85 9.09 4.87
CA SER A 25 -8.13 10.36 4.75
C SER A 25 -7.95 10.77 3.28
N ASP A 26 -7.61 12.03 3.03
CA ASP A 26 -7.33 12.52 1.69
C ASP A 26 -6.19 11.73 1.02
N GLU A 27 -5.14 11.36 1.76
CA GLU A 27 -4.02 10.57 1.25
C GLU A 27 -4.40 9.14 0.88
N GLN A 28 -5.31 8.53 1.65
CA GLN A 28 -5.83 7.19 1.40
C GLN A 28 -6.81 7.15 0.23
N SER A 29 -7.49 8.26 -0.03
CA SER A 29 -8.44 8.43 -1.14
C SER A 29 -7.77 8.94 -2.42
N LYS A 30 -6.54 9.44 -2.33
CA LYS A 30 -5.84 10.05 -3.45
C LYS A 30 -5.48 9.01 -4.51
N ASP A 31 -5.61 9.44 -5.76
CA ASP A 31 -5.15 8.68 -6.92
C ASP A 31 -3.64 8.45 -6.91
N LEU A 32 -3.23 7.40 -7.63
CA LEU A 32 -1.84 7.01 -7.77
C LEU A 32 -1.03 8.10 -8.50
N GLU A 33 -0.12 8.75 -7.78
CA GLU A 33 0.85 9.66 -8.38
C GLU A 33 2.02 8.89 -8.98
N LEU A 34 2.34 9.18 -10.24
CA LEU A 34 3.41 8.53 -10.99
C LEU A 34 4.53 9.51 -11.31
N VAL A 35 5.77 9.03 -11.22
CA VAL A 35 6.98 9.74 -11.64
C VAL A 35 7.74 8.94 -12.69
N GLU A 36 8.45 9.63 -13.57
CA GLU A 36 9.28 9.00 -14.60
C GLU A 36 10.66 8.63 -14.06
N ALA A 37 11.13 7.45 -14.44
CA ALA A 37 12.43 6.91 -14.09
C ALA A 37 13.05 6.15 -15.26
N PHE A 38 14.35 5.96 -15.19
CA PHE A 38 15.09 5.13 -16.13
C PHE A 38 15.26 3.71 -15.57
N ALA A 39 15.00 2.72 -16.41
CA ALA A 39 15.26 1.32 -16.15
C ALA A 39 16.10 0.72 -17.28
N ALA A 40 16.77 -0.40 -17.03
CA ALA A 40 17.51 -1.13 -18.06
C ALA A 40 17.37 -2.64 -17.85
N PRO A 41 17.38 -3.44 -18.92
CA PRO A 41 17.44 -4.90 -18.81
C PRO A 41 18.80 -5.32 -18.27
N VAL A 42 18.81 -6.35 -17.43
CA VAL A 42 20.05 -6.95 -16.90
C VAL A 42 20.45 -8.10 -17.82
N LEU A 43 21.50 -7.89 -18.60
CA LEU A 43 22.04 -8.86 -19.55
C LEU A 43 22.76 -10.01 -18.83
N ASN A 44 23.46 -9.71 -17.74
CA ASN A 44 24.17 -10.70 -16.94
C ASN A 44 23.69 -10.72 -15.48
N LYS A 45 22.82 -11.70 -15.15
CA LYS A 45 22.24 -11.86 -13.80
C LYS A 45 23.28 -12.03 -12.68
N LYS A 46 24.49 -12.51 -12.98
CA LYS A 46 25.56 -12.69 -11.97
C LYS A 46 26.07 -11.36 -11.43
N GLU A 47 25.95 -10.29 -12.22
CA GLU A 47 26.40 -8.95 -11.86
C GLU A 47 25.34 -8.13 -11.14
N THR A 48 24.11 -8.65 -10.97
CA THR A 48 23.00 -7.90 -10.36
C THR A 48 23.37 -7.31 -9.00
N SER A 49 24.01 -8.09 -8.11
CA SER A 49 24.42 -7.61 -6.79
C SER A 49 25.45 -6.48 -6.85
N ARG A 50 26.40 -6.56 -7.79
CA ARG A 50 27.39 -5.51 -8.05
C ARG A 50 26.71 -4.24 -8.52
N LEU A 51 25.87 -4.36 -9.56
CA LEU A 51 25.09 -3.27 -10.15
C LEU A 51 24.25 -2.57 -9.08
N LEU A 52 23.54 -3.32 -8.24
CA LEU A 52 22.72 -2.75 -7.18
C LEU A 52 23.52 -1.96 -6.16
N ARG A 53 24.74 -2.42 -5.81
CA ARG A 53 25.61 -1.69 -4.89
C ARG A 53 26.08 -0.37 -5.50
N GLU A 54 26.57 -0.41 -6.74
CA GLU A 54 27.02 0.78 -7.47
C GLU A 54 25.87 1.78 -7.67
N LEU A 55 24.71 1.32 -8.13
CA LEU A 55 23.52 2.14 -8.29
C LEU A 55 23.03 2.74 -6.96
N SER A 56 23.20 2.04 -5.84
CA SER A 56 22.81 2.57 -4.52
C SER A 56 23.74 3.66 -4.03
N SER A 57 25.01 3.64 -4.44
CA SER A 57 25.95 4.73 -4.17
C SER A 57 25.73 5.93 -5.09
N LEU A 58 25.44 5.70 -6.38
CA LEU A 58 25.27 6.77 -7.38
C LEU A 58 23.89 7.45 -7.31
N TYR A 59 22.85 6.63 -7.20
CA TYR A 59 21.45 7.06 -7.22
C TYR A 59 20.71 6.43 -6.04
N PRO A 60 20.85 6.98 -4.82
CA PRO A 60 20.09 6.51 -3.67
C PRO A 60 18.58 6.64 -3.91
N MET A 61 17.80 5.61 -3.56
CA MET A 61 16.33 5.65 -3.68
C MET A 61 15.67 6.44 -2.53
N SER A 62 16.19 7.63 -2.23
CA SER A 62 15.66 8.51 -1.19
C SER A 62 14.22 8.91 -1.52
N GLY A 63 13.29 8.63 -0.61
CA GLY A 63 11.86 8.84 -0.83
C GLY A 63 11.17 7.78 -1.70
N LEU A 64 11.90 6.77 -2.21
CA LEU A 64 11.38 5.66 -3.03
C LEU A 64 11.69 4.28 -2.42
N GLN A 65 11.82 4.21 -1.09
CA GLN A 65 12.17 2.96 -0.39
C GLN A 65 11.10 1.88 -0.52
N HIS A 66 9.86 2.26 -0.83
CA HIS A 66 8.78 1.32 -1.15
C HIS A 66 8.97 0.65 -2.51
N ILE A 67 9.76 1.22 -3.42
CA ILE A 67 9.97 0.67 -4.76
C ILE A 67 11.07 -0.40 -4.71
N LYS A 68 10.81 -1.57 -5.30
CA LYS A 68 11.84 -2.62 -5.42
C LYS A 68 12.75 -2.30 -6.59
N ARG A 69 14.06 -2.27 -6.38
CA ARG A 69 14.99 -1.83 -7.44
C ARG A 69 15.07 -2.76 -8.66
N VAL A 70 14.81 -4.05 -8.47
CA VAL A 70 14.83 -5.07 -9.54
C VAL A 70 13.44 -5.66 -9.70
N ARG A 71 13.01 -5.87 -10.95
CA ARG A 71 11.82 -6.65 -11.28
C ARG A 71 12.17 -7.83 -12.17
N ALA A 72 11.44 -8.93 -11.99
CA ALA A 72 11.45 -10.02 -12.93
C ALA A 72 10.46 -9.74 -14.05
N VAL A 73 10.87 -10.02 -15.29
CA VAL A 73 10.03 -9.91 -16.48
C VAL A 73 9.84 -11.29 -17.09
N LYS A 74 8.59 -11.65 -17.38
CA LYS A 74 8.24 -12.93 -17.99
C LYS A 74 8.20 -12.77 -19.50
N GLY A 75 8.73 -13.76 -20.22
CA GLY A 75 8.67 -13.78 -21.68
C GLY A 75 9.64 -12.82 -22.39
N SER A 76 10.54 -12.17 -21.65
CA SER A 76 11.64 -11.37 -22.22
C SER A 76 12.91 -12.22 -22.38
N PRO A 77 13.80 -11.88 -23.33
CA PRO A 77 15.14 -12.48 -23.42
C PRO A 77 15.99 -12.26 -22.16
N HIS A 78 15.75 -11.14 -21.46
CA HIS A 78 16.42 -10.77 -20.22
C HIS A 78 15.42 -10.85 -19.08
N PRO A 79 15.55 -11.81 -18.14
CA PRO A 79 14.52 -12.09 -17.15
C PRO A 79 14.45 -11.05 -16.02
N LEU A 80 15.37 -10.08 -15.99
CA LEU A 80 15.49 -9.07 -14.95
C LEU A 80 15.65 -7.70 -15.57
N GLU A 81 15.01 -6.71 -14.95
CA GLU A 81 15.18 -5.30 -15.24
C GLU A 81 15.48 -4.57 -13.93
N VAL A 82 16.33 -3.55 -14.01
CA VAL A 82 16.77 -2.76 -12.85
C VAL A 82 16.42 -1.30 -13.05
N LEU A 83 15.93 -0.67 -11.99
CA LEU A 83 15.70 0.76 -11.91
C LEU A 83 17.02 1.49 -11.63
N LEU A 84 17.36 2.42 -12.50
CA LEU A 84 18.60 3.20 -12.46
C LEU A 84 18.43 4.42 -11.54
N CYS A 85 17.65 5.41 -12.00
CA CYS A 85 17.42 6.69 -11.33
C CYS A 85 16.12 7.36 -11.81
N LEU A 86 15.68 8.42 -11.15
CA LEU A 86 14.57 9.25 -11.64
C LEU A 86 15.05 10.15 -12.79
N VAL A 87 14.15 10.48 -13.71
CA VAL A 87 14.48 11.41 -14.81
C VAL A 87 14.94 12.77 -14.28
N ARG A 88 14.32 13.26 -13.20
CA ARG A 88 14.69 14.53 -12.55
C ARG A 88 16.10 14.53 -11.94
N ASP A 89 16.66 13.35 -11.66
CA ASP A 89 18.01 13.20 -11.11
C ASP A 89 19.07 13.22 -12.24
N ALA A 90 18.63 13.19 -13.51
CA ALA A 90 19.46 13.29 -14.71
C ALA A 90 18.87 14.29 -15.74
N PRO A 91 18.74 15.58 -15.39
CA PRO A 91 17.94 16.57 -16.15
C PRO A 91 18.54 17.01 -17.49
N HIS A 92 19.78 16.62 -17.82
CA HIS A 92 20.48 17.05 -19.05
C HIS A 92 20.56 15.97 -20.13
N MET A 93 19.66 14.98 -20.08
CA MET A 93 19.65 13.86 -21.01
C MET A 93 18.62 13.98 -22.12
N GLU A 94 19.07 14.55 -23.23
CA GLU A 94 18.36 14.53 -24.51
C GLU A 94 18.40 13.11 -25.14
N VAL A 95 19.52 12.40 -24.97
CA VAL A 95 19.75 11.05 -25.52
C VAL A 95 19.76 10.05 -24.38
N LEU A 96 18.90 9.03 -24.48
CA LEU A 96 18.92 7.90 -23.54
C LEU A 96 20.06 6.98 -23.96
N SER A 97 21.21 7.12 -23.30
CA SER A 97 22.31 6.16 -23.41
C SER A 97 22.85 5.84 -22.03
N ILE A 98 23.37 4.64 -21.86
CA ILE A 98 23.86 4.20 -20.57
C ILE A 98 25.12 4.96 -20.10
N ASP A 99 25.98 5.36 -21.05
CA ASP A 99 27.17 6.18 -20.79
C ASP A 99 26.84 7.57 -20.27
N SER A 100 25.69 8.11 -20.69
CA SER A 100 25.22 9.37 -20.12
C SER A 100 24.75 9.16 -18.68
N LEU A 101 24.13 8.00 -18.38
CA LEU A 101 23.39 7.74 -17.14
C LEU A 101 24.31 7.28 -16.02
N LEU A 102 25.44 6.68 -16.36
CA LEU A 102 26.38 6.15 -15.39
C LEU A 102 27.72 6.86 -15.61
N PRO A 103 28.32 7.45 -14.56
CA PRO A 103 29.61 8.13 -14.69
C PRO A 103 30.69 7.22 -15.29
N SER A 104 31.64 7.83 -16.00
CA SER A 104 32.80 7.14 -16.56
C SER A 104 33.56 6.38 -15.46
N GLY A 105 33.62 5.05 -15.58
CA GLY A 105 34.25 4.16 -14.58
C GLY A 105 33.29 3.14 -13.96
N VAL A 106 31.99 3.31 -14.14
CA VAL A 106 30.98 2.31 -13.76
C VAL A 106 30.87 1.27 -14.88
N LYS A 107 31.09 0.00 -14.53
CA LYS A 107 30.98 -1.10 -15.49
C LYS A 107 29.51 -1.41 -15.77
N HIS A 108 29.05 -1.02 -16.95
CA HIS A 108 27.65 -1.18 -17.37
C HIS A 108 27.45 -2.27 -18.43
N ASP A 109 28.48 -3.04 -18.80
CA ASP A 109 28.40 -4.14 -19.78
C ASP A 109 27.34 -5.22 -19.46
N ALA A 110 26.91 -5.27 -18.19
CA ALA A 110 25.87 -6.18 -17.72
C ALA A 110 24.45 -5.61 -17.86
N LEU A 111 24.30 -4.38 -18.36
CA LEU A 111 23.05 -3.68 -18.62
C LEU A 111 22.86 -3.50 -20.12
N GLY A 112 21.62 -3.62 -20.58
CA GLY A 112 21.25 -3.26 -21.96
C GLY A 112 20.78 -1.81 -22.04
N GLU A 113 20.15 -1.49 -23.17
CA GLU A 113 19.73 -0.12 -23.44
C GLU A 113 18.71 0.40 -22.41
N PRO A 114 18.94 1.59 -21.81
CA PRO A 114 18.00 2.20 -20.90
C PRO A 114 16.68 2.60 -21.57
N PHE A 115 15.60 2.55 -20.81
CA PHE A 115 14.27 2.97 -21.24
C PHE A 115 13.53 3.69 -20.12
N ARG A 116 12.54 4.51 -20.48
CA ARG A 116 11.71 5.24 -19.52
C ARG A 116 10.58 4.36 -18.99
N VAL A 117 10.33 4.46 -17.69
CA VAL A 117 9.21 3.81 -17.00
C VAL A 117 8.51 4.79 -16.07
N LYS A 118 7.23 4.56 -15.82
CA LYS A 118 6.48 5.26 -14.77
C LYS A 118 6.43 4.40 -13.52
N ILE A 119 6.75 4.98 -12.38
CA ILE A 119 6.73 4.30 -11.08
C ILE A 119 5.90 5.07 -10.05
N PRO A 120 5.33 4.39 -9.03
CA PRO A 120 4.60 5.05 -7.94
C PRO A 120 5.49 6.02 -7.15
N ALA A 121 5.09 7.30 -7.10
CA ALA A 121 5.85 8.35 -6.43
C ALA A 121 5.82 8.22 -4.89
N ARG A 122 4.75 7.63 -4.36
CA ARG A 122 4.47 7.51 -2.92
C ARG A 122 4.13 6.07 -2.54
N PRO A 123 4.41 5.66 -1.29
CA PRO A 123 4.03 4.34 -0.82
C PRO A 123 2.51 4.18 -0.81
N PRO A 124 1.97 3.03 -1.24
CA PRO A 124 0.55 2.76 -1.14
C PRO A 124 0.13 2.63 0.32
N LEU A 125 -1.01 3.24 0.66
CA LEU A 125 -1.59 3.21 2.01
C LEU A 125 -2.74 2.20 2.12
N THR A 126 -3.39 1.90 1.00
CA THR A 126 -4.50 0.95 0.94
C THR A 126 -4.18 -0.21 0.01
N ARG A 127 -4.88 -1.34 0.20
CA ARG A 127 -4.77 -2.50 -0.68
C ARG A 127 -5.08 -2.15 -2.15
N PRO A 128 -6.17 -1.43 -2.48
CA PRO A 128 -6.41 -0.99 -3.85
C PRO A 128 -5.26 -0.15 -4.42
N GLN A 129 -4.70 0.78 -3.64
CA GLN A 129 -3.54 1.57 -4.08
C GLN A 129 -2.33 0.68 -4.36
N PHE A 130 -2.05 -0.32 -3.52
CA PHE A 130 -0.95 -1.26 -3.72
C PHE A 130 -1.12 -2.09 -5.00
N GLU A 131 -2.32 -2.59 -5.25
CA GLU A 131 -2.62 -3.38 -6.45
C GLU A 131 -2.49 -2.54 -7.72
N GLN A 132 -2.90 -1.27 -7.69
CA GLN A 132 -2.70 -0.34 -8.81
C GLN A 132 -1.22 0.01 -8.99
N ALA A 133 -0.52 0.32 -7.90
CA ALA A 133 0.92 0.63 -7.90
C ALA A 133 1.75 -0.53 -8.52
N GLY A 134 1.41 -1.77 -8.17
CA GLY A 134 2.08 -2.98 -8.65
C GLY A 134 2.01 -3.19 -10.16
N LYS A 135 1.02 -2.59 -10.85
CA LYS A 135 0.91 -2.62 -12.32
C LYS A 135 2.00 -1.79 -13.01
N HIS A 136 2.51 -0.77 -12.33
CA HIS A 136 3.54 0.12 -12.84
C HIS A 136 4.94 -0.42 -12.50
N TRP A 137 5.15 -0.75 -11.23
CA TRP A 137 6.42 -1.30 -10.77
C TRP A 137 6.26 -2.06 -9.45
N PRO A 138 7.03 -3.15 -9.22
CA PRO A 138 6.97 -3.88 -7.96
C PRO A 138 7.24 -2.97 -6.75
N THR A 139 6.26 -2.93 -5.86
CA THR A 139 6.24 -2.07 -4.69
C THR A 139 6.15 -2.94 -3.43
N SER A 140 6.67 -2.44 -2.31
CA SER A 140 6.53 -3.02 -0.99
C SER A 140 5.34 -2.36 -0.29
N PHE A 141 4.49 -3.16 0.32
CA PHE A 141 3.32 -2.69 1.04
C PHE A 141 3.23 -3.41 2.38
N HIS A 142 3.12 -2.62 3.45
CA HIS A 142 2.89 -3.10 4.80
C HIS A 142 1.47 -2.71 5.16
N GLU A 143 0.58 -3.69 5.15
CA GLU A 143 -0.85 -3.46 5.28
C GLU A 143 -1.22 -2.95 6.67
N ASP A 144 -1.94 -1.83 6.72
CA ASP A 144 -2.59 -1.38 7.95
C ASP A 144 -3.87 -2.21 8.15
N LYS A 145 -3.86 -3.04 9.19
CA LYS A 145 -4.96 -3.96 9.51
C LYS A 145 -6.26 -3.22 9.80
N GLN A 146 -6.20 -2.04 10.43
CA GLN A 146 -7.42 -1.29 10.76
C GLN A 146 -8.07 -0.71 9.51
N VAL A 147 -7.26 -0.13 8.62
CA VAL A 147 -7.73 0.40 7.33
C VAL A 147 -8.28 -0.73 6.45
N THR A 148 -7.64 -1.90 6.47
CA THR A 148 -8.05 -3.05 5.66
C THR A 148 -9.36 -3.65 6.15
N VAL A 149 -9.54 -3.80 7.47
CA VAL A 149 -10.80 -4.27 8.08
C VAL A 149 -11.93 -3.27 7.82
N ALA A 150 -11.64 -1.97 7.91
CA ALA A 150 -12.62 -0.94 7.61
C ALA A 150 -13.05 -0.99 6.13
N LEU A 151 -12.10 -1.14 5.20
CA LEU A 151 -12.36 -1.19 3.76
C LEU A 151 -13.03 -2.49 3.30
N SER A 152 -12.91 -3.59 4.04
CA SER A 152 -13.58 -4.86 3.72
C SER A 152 -15.06 -4.88 4.10
N GLY A 153 -15.58 -3.81 4.73
CA GLY A 153 -16.97 -3.72 5.16
C GLY A 153 -17.29 -4.62 6.37
N ALA A 154 -16.28 -5.21 7.00
CA ALA A 154 -16.44 -5.99 8.22
C ALA A 154 -16.71 -5.04 9.40
N VAL A 155 -17.97 -4.65 9.56
CA VAL A 155 -18.43 -3.98 10.78
C VAL A 155 -18.24 -4.94 11.94
N HIS A 156 -17.28 -4.65 12.82
CA HIS A 156 -17.25 -5.29 14.12
C HIS A 156 -18.46 -4.77 14.90
N CYS A 157 -19.58 -5.49 14.86
CA CYS A 157 -20.53 -5.46 15.96
C CYS A 157 -19.84 -6.09 17.17
N THR A 158 -19.03 -5.31 17.88
CA THR A 158 -18.70 -5.64 19.25
C THR A 158 -20.00 -5.52 20.04
N SER A 159 -20.71 -6.64 20.18
CA SER A 159 -21.63 -6.79 21.29
C SER A 159 -20.77 -6.72 22.55
N GLU A 160 -20.65 -5.52 23.14
CA GLU A 160 -20.16 -5.35 24.50
C GLU A 160 -21.09 -6.15 25.42
N GLY A 161 -20.62 -7.33 25.79
CA GLY A 161 -21.38 -8.28 26.57
C GLY A 161 -20.45 -9.28 27.23
N GLN A 162 -19.48 -8.79 28.01
CA GLN A 162 -18.72 -9.61 28.95
C GLN A 162 -17.90 -8.77 29.95
N TYR A 163 -18.58 -8.31 31.01
CA TYR A 163 -17.95 -8.15 32.32
C TYR A 163 -18.88 -8.77 33.37
N ALA A 164 -18.89 -10.11 33.42
CA ALA A 164 -19.31 -10.82 34.61
C ALA A 164 -18.06 -11.03 35.48
N HIS A 165 -17.85 -10.18 36.48
CA HIS A 165 -17.16 -10.59 37.68
C HIS A 165 -18.08 -10.37 38.87
N ALA A 166 -18.54 -11.49 39.40
CA ALA A 166 -19.26 -11.60 40.65
C ALA A 166 -18.37 -11.13 41.80
N HIS A 167 -18.85 -10.19 42.61
CA HIS A 167 -18.65 -10.24 44.04
C HIS A 167 -19.91 -9.71 44.73
N ASP A 168 -20.68 -10.67 45.23
CA ASP A 168 -21.70 -10.53 46.24
C ASP A 168 -21.02 -10.09 47.55
N VAL A 169 -21.30 -8.87 48.02
CA VAL A 169 -21.26 -8.53 49.45
C VAL A 169 -22.48 -7.66 49.74
N CYS A 170 -23.51 -8.36 50.22
CA CYS A 170 -24.60 -7.80 50.98
C CYS A 170 -24.05 -7.17 52.27
N SER A 171 -24.29 -5.88 52.49
CA SER A 171 -24.20 -5.25 53.81
C SER A 171 -25.09 -4.03 53.83
N ASP A 172 -26.35 -4.26 54.19
CA ASP A 172 -27.19 -3.26 54.82
C ASP A 172 -27.87 -3.90 56.05
N CYS A 173 -28.33 -3.04 56.96
CA CYS A 173 -28.89 -3.30 58.29
C CYS A 173 -27.81 -3.43 59.39
N GLY A 174 -27.72 -2.55 60.38
CA GLY A 174 -28.73 -1.65 60.93
C GLY A 174 -28.46 -1.51 62.42
N GLN A 175 -28.68 -0.32 62.94
CA GLN A 175 -28.40 0.10 64.32
C GLN A 175 -29.16 -0.69 65.41
N SER A 176 -28.68 -0.46 66.65
CA SER A 176 -29.31 -0.69 67.97
C SER A 176 -28.85 -1.99 68.66
N ARG A 177 -28.31 -1.97 69.89
CA ARG A 177 -28.71 -1.21 71.08
C ARG A 177 -27.53 -1.01 72.05
N LYS A 178 -27.78 -0.06 72.96
CA LYS A 178 -27.16 0.09 74.29
C LYS A 178 -27.04 -1.23 75.05
#